data_AF-A0A8T1C5H4-F1
#
_entry.id   AF-A0A8T1C5H4-F1
#
_cell.length_a   1.000
_cell.length_b   1.000
_cell.length_c   1.000
_cell.angle_alpha   90.00
_cell.angle_beta   90.00
_cell.angle_gamma   90.00
#
_symmetry.space_group_name_H-M   'P 1'
#
loop_
_entity.id
_entity.type
_entity.pdbx_description
1 polymer ?
#
loop_
_entity_poly.entity_id
_entity_poly.type
_entity_poly.pdbx_seq_one_letter_code
_entity_poly.pdbx_strand_id
1 'polypeptide(L)'
;MVNFALRDGVTDLQCWHERLGHMNPQYIRKMADEGLVEGMMLQRRQFDMCEACQLGKQRAKAALQHLDRGVTQRNELVFADLLFPPKMRTRALSRCIP
;
A
#
# COMPACT_ATOMS: atom_id res chain seq x y z
N MET A 1 13.34 17.86 -9.43
CA MET A 1 12.94 19.25 -9.18
C MET A 1 11.51 19.40 -9.68
N VAL A 2 10.52 19.40 -8.79
CA VAL A 2 9.10 19.45 -9.18
C VAL A 2 8.71 20.93 -9.30
N ASN A 3 8.33 21.33 -10.51
CA ASN A 3 7.96 22.71 -10.81
C ASN A 3 6.49 22.94 -10.41
N PHE A 4 6.26 23.52 -9.24
CA PHE A 4 4.92 23.86 -8.72
C PHE A 4 4.29 25.07 -9.43
N ALA A 5 5.01 25.71 -10.37
CA ALA A 5 4.67 27.00 -10.96
C ALA A 5 3.95 26.95 -12.32
N LEU A 6 3.76 25.78 -12.94
CA LEU A 6 2.96 25.68 -14.17
C LEU A 6 1.47 25.61 -13.80
N ARG A 7 0.86 26.80 -13.76
CA ARG A 7 -0.58 27.08 -13.59
C ARG A 7 -1.45 26.55 -14.73
N ASP A 8 -0.88 25.88 -15.71
CA ASP A 8 -1.65 25.32 -16.79
C ASP A 8 -2.25 24.02 -16.25
N GLY A 9 -3.54 24.02 -15.92
CA GLY A 9 -4.28 22.80 -15.58
C GLY A 9 -4.38 21.80 -16.73
N VAL A 10 -3.52 21.96 -17.74
CA VAL A 10 -3.36 21.21 -18.96
C VAL A 10 -2.11 20.35 -18.80
N THR A 11 -2.27 19.12 -18.32
CA THR A 11 -1.16 18.16 -18.16
C THR A 11 -1.58 16.74 -18.54
N ASP A 12 -0.62 15.83 -18.67
CA ASP A 12 -0.90 14.42 -18.95
C ASP A 12 -1.59 13.72 -17.77
N LEU A 13 -2.36 12.67 -18.08
CA LEU A 13 -3.04 11.84 -17.09
C LEU A 13 -2.07 11.24 -16.05
N GLN A 14 -0.86 10.87 -16.47
CA GLN A 14 0.22 10.40 -15.59
C GLN A 14 0.64 11.47 -14.57
N CYS A 15 0.78 12.73 -15.01
CA CYS A 15 1.18 13.84 -14.15
C CYS A 15 0.09 14.15 -13.11
N TRP A 16 -1.18 14.17 -13.53
CA TRP A 16 -2.30 14.31 -12.60
C TRP A 16 -2.37 13.15 -11.60
N HIS A 17 -2.11 11.93 -12.04
CA HIS A 17 -2.04 10.75 -11.17
C HIS A 17 -1.02 10.93 -10.04
N GLU A 18 0.20 11.36 -10.36
CA GLU A 18 1.26 11.57 -9.37
C GLU A 18 0.96 12.76 -8.45
N ARG A 19 0.50 13.89 -9.01
CA ARG A 19 0.17 15.11 -8.25
C ARG A 19 -0.97 14.91 -7.24
N LEU A 20 -1.97 14.10 -7.59
CA LEU A 20 -3.12 13.79 -6.73
C LEU A 20 -2.86 12.62 -5.77
N GLY A 21 -1.59 12.29 -5.52
CA GLY A 21 -1.22 11.25 -4.55
C GLY A 21 -1.53 9.85 -5.06
N HIS A 22 -1.24 9.58 -6.33
CA HIS A 22 -1.44 8.29 -6.96
C HIS A 22 -2.91 7.82 -6.98
N MET A 23 -3.85 8.75 -7.19
CA MET A 23 -5.28 8.45 -7.32
C MET A 23 -5.56 7.56 -8.56
N ASN A 24 -6.63 6.76 -8.54
CA ASN A 24 -6.99 5.93 -9.70
C ASN A 24 -7.11 6.79 -10.98
N PRO A 25 -6.33 6.51 -12.05
CA PRO A 25 -6.37 7.26 -13.31
C PRO A 25 -7.76 7.34 -13.95
N GLN A 26 -8.61 6.33 -13.72
CA GLN A 26 -9.99 6.32 -14.23
C GLN A 26 -10.83 7.42 -13.60
N TYR A 27 -10.65 7.71 -12.31
CA TYR A 27 -11.35 8.81 -11.63
C TYR A 27 -10.82 10.17 -12.07
N ILE A 28 -9.52 10.28 -12.31
CA ILE A 28 -8.90 11.49 -12.84
C ILE A 28 -9.46 11.80 -14.24
N ARG A 29 -9.57 10.78 -15.09
CA ARG A 29 -10.20 10.89 -16.41
C ARG A 29 -11.66 11.30 -16.29
N LYS A 30 -12.42 10.70 -15.38
CA LYS A 30 -13.82 11.06 -15.12
C LYS A 30 -13.96 12.53 -14.69
N MET A 31 -13.11 13.00 -13.78
CA MET A 31 -13.12 14.40 -13.32
C MET A 31 -12.91 15.39 -14.47
N ALA A 32 -11.97 15.10 -15.38
CA ALA A 32 -11.74 15.93 -16.55
C ALA A 32 -12.87 15.83 -17.59
N ASP A 33 -13.42 14.64 -17.82
CA ASP A 33 -14.39 14.37 -18.89
C ASP A 33 -15.79 14.89 -18.55
N GLU A 34 -16.17 14.82 -17.29
CA GLU A 34 -17.45 15.32 -16.78
C GLU A 34 -17.35 16.79 -16.30
N GLY A 35 -16.18 17.42 -16.43
CA GLY A 35 -15.99 18.81 -16.01
C GLY A 35 -16.19 19.04 -14.51
N LEU A 36 -15.87 18.04 -13.67
CA LEU A 36 -16.08 18.09 -12.22
C LEU A 36 -15.08 19.00 -11.50
N VAL A 37 -13.97 19.34 -12.15
CA VAL A 37 -12.91 20.18 -11.62
C VAL A 37 -12.62 21.31 -12.59
N GLU A 38 -12.81 22.55 -12.14
CA GLU A 38 -12.58 23.73 -12.95
C GLU A 38 -11.09 23.88 -13.29
N GLY A 39 -10.79 24.18 -14.56
CA GLY A 39 -9.43 24.33 -15.05
C GLY A 39 -8.67 23.02 -15.28
N MET A 40 -9.28 21.85 -15.05
CA MET A 40 -8.63 20.56 -15.29
C MET A 40 -8.77 20.13 -16.76
N MET A 41 -7.65 19.93 -17.44
CA MET A 41 -7.56 19.49 -18.83
C MET A 41 -6.48 18.42 -18.99
N LEU A 42 -6.78 17.38 -19.77
CA LEU A 42 -5.85 16.30 -20.07
C LEU A 42 -5.23 16.49 -21.46
N GLN A 43 -3.91 16.69 -21.52
CA GLN A 43 -3.17 16.75 -22.80
C GLN A 43 -3.09 15.35 -23.44
N ARG A 44 -2.61 14.37 -22.68
CA ARG A 44 -2.61 12.95 -23.05
C ARG A 44 -3.45 12.14 -22.08
N ARG A 45 -4.27 11.26 -22.64
CA ARG A 45 -5.17 10.34 -21.92
C ARG A 45 -4.61 8.94 -21.74
N GLN A 46 -3.44 8.66 -22.31
CA GLN A 46 -2.72 7.42 -22.08
C GLN A 46 -2.20 7.41 -20.64
N PHE A 47 -2.32 6.25 -20.01
CA PHE A 47 -1.80 5.99 -18.68
C PHE A 47 -0.91 4.75 -18.76
N ASP A 48 0.35 4.93 -18.40
CA ASP A 48 1.30 3.85 -18.31
C ASP A 48 1.32 3.27 -16.90
N MET A 49 2.01 2.16 -16.73
CA MET A 49 2.17 1.55 -15.41
C MET A 49 2.89 2.50 -14.44
N CYS A 50 2.33 2.68 -13.24
CA CYS A 50 2.99 3.40 -12.16
C CYS A 50 3.62 2.41 -11.18
N GLU A 51 4.96 2.35 -11.14
CA GLU A 51 5.71 1.44 -10.25
C GLU A 51 5.39 1.67 -8.77
N ALA A 52 5.27 2.93 -8.34
CA ALA A 52 4.92 3.27 -6.97
C ALA A 52 3.53 2.74 -6.58
N CYS A 53 2.55 2.79 -7.49
CA CYS A 53 1.25 2.16 -7.28
C CYS A 53 1.36 0.64 -7.21
N GLN A 54 2.13 0.03 -8.11
CA GLN A 54 2.25 -1.42 -8.16
C GLN A 54 2.82 -1.94 -6.84
N LEU A 55 3.90 -1.34 -6.33
CA LEU A 55 4.53 -1.73 -5.07
C LEU A 55 3.66 -1.35 -3.86
N GLY A 56 3.09 -0.15 -3.84
CA GLY A 56 2.33 0.36 -2.69
C GLY A 56 0.92 -0.21 -2.55
N LYS A 57 0.31 -0.67 -3.65
CA LYS A 57 -1.05 -1.24 -3.67
C LYS A 57 -1.06 -2.73 -4.00
N GLN A 58 0.11 -3.37 -4.08
CA GLN A 58 0.20 -4.80 -4.23
C GLN A 58 -0.56 -5.48 -3.09
N ARG A 59 -1.53 -6.32 -3.44
CA ARG A 59 -2.21 -7.18 -2.47
C ARG A 59 -1.55 -8.55 -2.45
N ALA A 60 -1.33 -9.08 -1.26
CA ALA A 60 -0.98 -10.48 -1.12
C ALA A 60 -2.11 -11.34 -1.71
N LYS A 61 -1.75 -12.45 -2.36
CA LYS A 61 -2.75 -13.46 -2.72
C LYS A 61 -3.41 -13.98 -1.45
N ALA A 62 -4.66 -14.38 -1.55
CA ALA A 62 -5.33 -15.03 -0.43
C ALA A 62 -4.49 -16.23 0.03
N ALA A 63 -4.29 -16.33 1.35
CA ALA A 63 -3.59 -17.48 1.91
C ALA A 63 -4.36 -18.76 1.56
N LEU A 64 -3.64 -19.82 1.24
CA LEU A 64 -4.24 -21.14 1.11
C LEU A 64 -4.83 -21.53 2.47
N GLN A 65 -6.13 -21.84 2.48
CA GLN A 65 -6.82 -22.24 3.71
C GLN A 65 -6.33 -23.58 4.24
N HIS A 66 -5.85 -24.44 3.34
CA HIS A 66 -5.28 -25.73 3.66
C HIS A 66 -4.01 -25.94 2.83
N LEU A 67 -2.94 -26.32 3.51
CA LEU A 67 -1.74 -26.83 2.85
C LEU A 67 -1.85 -28.35 2.92
N ASP A 68 -1.98 -29.01 1.77
CA ASP A 68 -1.76 -30.45 1.71
C ASP A 68 -0.27 -30.70 1.95
N ARG A 69 0.04 -31.36 3.07
CA ARG A 69 1.41 -31.68 3.47
C ARG A 69 1.79 -33.13 3.15
N GLY A 70 0.89 -33.90 2.53
CA GLY A 70 1.14 -35.30 2.21
C GLY A 70 1.33 -36.20 3.43
N VAL A 71 0.89 -35.79 4.62
CA VAL A 71 1.03 -36.57 5.86
C VAL A 71 -0.08 -37.63 5.89
N THR A 72 0.31 -38.89 5.79
CA THR A 72 -0.59 -40.04 5.68
C THR A 72 -0.59 -40.92 6.93
N GLN A 73 0.47 -40.87 7.73
CA GLN A 73 0.64 -41.71 8.91
C GLN A 73 0.86 -40.89 10.20
N ARG A 74 0.56 -41.51 11.34
CA ARG A 74 0.78 -40.88 12.65
C ARG A 74 2.28 -40.67 12.89
N ASN A 75 2.63 -39.51 13.45
CA ASN A 75 4.01 -39.11 13.79
C ASN A 75 4.97 -38.95 12.59
N GLU A 76 4.45 -38.88 11.36
CA GLU A 76 5.27 -38.60 10.16
C GLU A 76 5.79 -37.16 10.13
N LEU A 77 5.08 -36.22 10.77
CA LEU A 77 5.47 -34.81 10.86
C LEU A 77 5.18 -34.24 12.25
N VAL A 78 6.19 -33.60 12.85
CA VAL A 78 6.09 -32.90 14.14
C VAL A 78 6.53 -31.46 13.94
N PHE A 79 5.68 -30.52 14.36
CA PHE A 79 6.02 -29.10 14.37
C PHE A 79 6.46 -28.71 15.79
N ALA A 80 7.63 -28.09 15.89
CA ALA A 80 8.09 -27.47 17.11
C ALA A 80 8.39 -26.00 16.79
N ASP A 81 7.93 -25.10 17.65
CA ASP A 81 8.23 -23.68 17.57
C ASP A 81 8.70 -23.19 18.94
N LEU A 82 9.59 -22.21 18.94
CA LEU A 82 10.11 -21.60 20.16
C LEU A 82 9.34 -20.31 20.43
N LEU A 83 8.52 -20.33 21.47
CA LEU A 83 7.89 -19.11 21.97
C LEU A 83 8.81 -18.42 22.97
N PHE A 84 9.40 -17.29 22.57
CA PHE A 84 10.13 -16.45 23.50
C PHE A 84 9.15 -15.68 24.40
N PRO A 85 9.33 -15.71 25.73
CA PRO A 85 8.46 -14.96 26.63
C PRO A 85 8.61 -13.45 26.36
N PRO A 86 7.52 -12.67 26.44
CA PRO A 86 7.61 -11.22 26.37
C PRO A 86 8.50 -10.71 27.51
N LYS A 87 9.28 -9.65 27.26
CA LYS A 87 10.12 -9.03 28.30
C LYS A 87 9.26 -8.67 29.50
N MET A 88 9.45 -9.36 30.62
CA MET A 88 8.86 -8.96 31.90
C MET A 88 9.36 -7.56 32.22
N ARG A 89 8.45 -6.58 32.24
CA ARG A 89 8.74 -5.31 32.92
C ARG A 89 8.78 -5.63 34.41
N THR A 90 9.98 -5.83 34.95
CA THR A 90 10.18 -5.72 36.39
C THR A 90 9.69 -4.34 36.80
N ARG A 91 8.58 -4.27 37.54
CA ARG A 91 8.31 -3.08 38.35
C ARG A 91 9.51 -3.00 39.29
N ALA A 92 10.41 -2.07 39.01
CA ALA A 92 11.39 -1.65 40.00
C ALA A 92 10.55 -1.31 41.23
N LEU A 93 10.67 -2.13 42.27
CA LEU A 93 10.26 -1.74 43.61
C LEU A 93 11.09 -0.49 43.90
N SER A 94 10.49 0.68 43.68
CA SER A 94 11.02 1.93 44.18
C SER A 94 11.14 1.73 45.69
N ARG A 95 12.37 1.47 46.13
CA ARG A 95 12.72 1.50 47.55
C ARG A 95 12.35 2.89 48.03
N CYS A 96 11.28 2.99 48.81
CA CYS A 96 11.12 4.09 49.75
C CYS A 96 12.35 4.04 50.65
N ILE A 97 13.25 5.01 50.49
CA ILE A 97 14.26 5.33 51.50
C ILE A 97 13.69 6.56 52.22
N PRO A 98 13.62 6.55 53.57
CA PRO A 98 13.14 7.69 54.36
C PRO A 98 13.96 8.96 54.13
#